data_AF-A0A7C4TQR2-F1
#
_entry.id   AF-A0A7C4TQR2-F1
#
_cell.length_a   1.000
_cell.length_b   1.000
_cell.length_c   1.000
_cell.angle_alpha   90.00
_cell.angle_beta   90.00
_cell.angle_gamma   90.00
#
_symmetry.space_group_name_H-M   'P 1'
#
loop_
_entity.id
_entity.type
_entity.pdbx_description
1 polymer ?
#
loop_
_entity_poly.entity_id
_entity_poly.type
_entity_poly.pdbx_seq_one_letter_code
_entity_poly.pdbx_strand_id
1 'polypeptide(L)'
;MALAQAAAAQPATCDRRDFETVVDDAAAALRQLNQQKRPAFQDKLRQLKEQRGWSQDQFMVEATAYVQDDRIAEFDQTSNELLARLNRTGEAGAGDAAPDCKLLAELRATMQALVDTQTAKWAYMFDKIDAALKK
;
A
#
# COMPACT_ATOMS: atom_id res chain seq x y z
N MET A 1 -11.44 38.87 34.94
CA MET A 1 -10.28 38.98 34.04
C MET A 1 -9.86 37.58 33.68
N ALA A 2 -9.91 37.25 32.39
CA ALA A 2 -9.63 35.94 31.84
C ALA A 2 -8.11 35.71 31.74
N LEU A 3 -7.63 34.53 32.14
CA LEU A 3 -6.30 34.05 31.78
C LEU A 3 -6.50 32.93 30.77
N ALA A 4 -6.24 33.26 29.50
CA ALA A 4 -6.14 32.30 28.41
C ALA A 4 -4.93 31.41 28.64
N GLN A 5 -5.14 30.10 28.74
CA GLN A 5 -4.07 29.11 28.65
C GLN A 5 -3.62 29.06 27.19
N ALA A 6 -2.41 29.55 26.93
CA ALA A 6 -1.72 29.23 25.70
C ALA A 6 -1.44 27.72 25.71
N ALA A 7 -2.17 26.97 24.87
CA ALA A 7 -1.77 25.63 24.50
C ALA A 7 -0.42 25.76 23.78
N ALA A 8 0.66 25.50 24.50
CA ALA A 8 1.97 25.33 23.88
C ALA A 8 1.85 24.16 22.89
N ALA A 9 1.92 24.46 21.60
CA ALA A 9 2.16 23.44 20.59
C ALA A 9 3.46 22.75 20.99
N GLN A 10 3.38 21.46 21.35
CA GLN A 10 4.57 20.66 21.58
C GLN A 10 5.42 20.74 20.31
N PRO A 11 6.70 21.11 20.39
CA PRO A 11 7.57 20.92 19.23
C PRO A 11 7.49 19.44 18.91
N ALA A 12 7.04 19.11 17.69
CA ALA A 12 7.13 17.75 17.20
C ALA A 12 8.62 17.43 17.12
N THR A 13 9.17 16.87 18.20
CA THR A 13 10.52 16.32 18.21
C THR A 13 10.46 15.13 17.28
N CYS A 14 10.81 15.32 16.02
CA CYS A 14 11.09 14.21 15.13
C CYS A 14 12.40 13.60 15.63
N ASP A 15 12.37 12.39 16.15
CA ASP A 15 13.59 11.66 16.47
C ASP A 15 13.76 10.49 15.51
N ARG A 16 14.91 9.81 15.60
CA ARG A 16 15.20 8.64 14.76
C ARG A 16 14.15 7.53 14.93
N ARG A 17 13.58 7.38 16.11
CA ARG A 17 12.57 6.35 16.40
C ARG A 17 11.28 6.63 15.64
N ASP A 18 10.94 7.89 15.38
CA ASP A 18 9.80 8.22 14.53
C ASP A 18 9.99 7.73 13.09
N PHE A 19 11.20 7.78 12.54
CA PHE A 19 11.49 7.26 11.19
C PHE A 19 11.27 5.74 11.15
N GLU A 20 11.86 5.02 12.10
CA GLU A 20 11.74 3.55 12.22
C GLU A 20 10.26 3.15 12.40
N THR A 21 9.53 3.85 13.28
CA THR A 21 8.10 3.60 13.53
C THR A 21 7.27 3.76 12.25
N VAL A 22 7.50 4.81 11.47
CA VAL A 22 6.76 5.04 10.21
C VAL A 22 7.02 3.93 9.19
N VAL A 23 8.25 3.45 9.09
CA VAL A 23 8.60 2.34 8.20
C VAL A 23 7.93 1.04 8.66
N ASP A 24 8.01 0.75 9.95
CA ASP A 24 7.44 -0.46 10.55
C ASP A 24 5.91 -0.51 10.41
N ASP A 25 5.23 0.61 10.66
CA ASP A 25 3.77 0.73 10.54
C ASP A 25 3.32 0.49 9.10
N ALA A 26 3.99 1.10 8.13
CA ALA A 26 3.68 0.91 6.72
C ALA A 26 3.94 -0.53 6.25
N ALA A 27 5.06 -1.13 6.68
CA ALA A 27 5.38 -2.52 6.39
C ALA A 27 4.39 -3.50 7.04
N ALA A 28 3.93 -3.20 8.26
CA ALA A 28 2.86 -3.96 8.92
C ALA A 28 1.55 -3.86 8.15
N ALA A 29 1.14 -2.65 7.76
CA ALA A 29 -0.07 -2.41 6.97
C ALA A 29 -0.05 -3.17 5.63
N LEU A 30 1.06 -3.12 4.90
CA LEU A 30 1.21 -3.85 3.63
C LEU A 30 1.17 -5.37 3.82
N ARG A 31 1.81 -5.91 4.87
CA ARG A 31 1.75 -7.34 5.18
C ARG A 31 0.32 -7.76 5.53
N GLN A 32 -0.35 -7.02 6.40
CA GLN A 32 -1.74 -7.29 6.78
C GLN A 32 -2.67 -7.24 5.57
N LEU A 33 -2.53 -6.22 4.72
CA LEU A 33 -3.30 -6.08 3.48
C LEU A 33 -3.14 -7.32 2.60
N ASN A 34 -1.91 -7.78 2.37
CA ASN A 34 -1.66 -8.98 1.57
C ASN A 34 -2.20 -10.26 2.22
N GLN A 35 -2.02 -10.43 3.53
CA GLN A 35 -2.52 -11.59 4.26
C GLN A 35 -4.06 -11.69 4.21
N GLN A 36 -4.76 -10.57 4.20
CA GLN A 36 -6.22 -10.54 4.10
C GLN A 36 -6.71 -10.71 2.66
N LYS A 37 -6.12 -9.96 1.72
CA LYS A 37 -6.66 -9.82 0.36
C LYS A 37 -6.31 -10.99 -0.55
N ARG A 38 -5.10 -11.54 -0.45
CA ARG A 38 -4.67 -12.67 -1.30
C ARG A 38 -5.56 -13.91 -1.19
N PRO A 39 -5.82 -14.48 0.01
CA PRO A 39 -6.67 -15.66 0.11
C PRO A 39 -8.09 -15.36 -0.35
N ALA A 40 -8.67 -14.23 0.06
CA ALA A 40 -10.02 -13.84 -0.36
C ALA A 40 -10.15 -13.69 -1.89
N PHE A 41 -9.12 -13.15 -2.56
CA PHE A 41 -9.11 -13.03 -4.01
C PHE A 41 -8.93 -14.39 -4.70
N GLN A 42 -8.06 -15.25 -4.17
CA GLN A 42 -7.90 -16.63 -4.66
C GLN A 42 -9.20 -17.43 -4.56
N ASP A 43 -9.97 -17.24 -3.48
CA ASP A 43 -11.26 -17.89 -3.30
C ASP A 43 -12.26 -17.48 -4.38
N LYS A 44 -12.31 -16.17 -4.72
CA LYS A 44 -13.15 -15.65 -5.80
C LYS A 44 -12.72 -16.17 -7.17
N LEU A 45 -11.42 -16.32 -7.43
CA LEU A 45 -10.92 -16.94 -8.66
C LEU A 45 -11.37 -18.39 -8.79
N ARG A 46 -11.39 -19.16 -7.68
CA ARG A 46 -11.93 -20.53 -7.68
C ARG A 46 -13.44 -20.55 -7.93
N GLN A 47 -14.19 -19.65 -7.31
CA GLN A 47 -15.63 -19.50 -7.57
C GLN A 47 -15.90 -19.19 -9.06
N LEU A 48 -15.13 -18.28 -9.64
CA LEU A 48 -15.28 -17.92 -11.05
C LEU A 48 -14.95 -19.10 -11.96
N LYS A 49 -13.89 -19.86 -11.66
CA LYS A 49 -13.54 -21.08 -12.38
C LYS A 49 -14.71 -22.07 -12.40
N GLU A 50 -15.31 -22.32 -11.25
CA GLU A 50 -16.45 -23.23 -11.10
C GLU A 50 -17.67 -22.72 -11.87
N GLN A 51 -18.03 -21.44 -11.73
CA GLN A 51 -19.16 -20.81 -12.44
C GLN A 51 -18.99 -20.87 -13.96
N ARG A 52 -17.76 -20.76 -14.46
CA ARG A 52 -17.44 -20.79 -15.89
C ARG A 52 -17.20 -22.19 -16.44
N GLY A 53 -17.16 -23.22 -15.57
CA GLY A 53 -16.85 -24.59 -15.97
C GLY A 53 -15.45 -24.76 -16.56
N TRP A 54 -14.50 -23.89 -16.19
CA TRP A 54 -13.15 -23.92 -16.77
C TRP A 54 -12.34 -25.13 -16.28
N SER A 55 -11.60 -25.73 -17.21
CA SER A 55 -10.54 -26.68 -16.88
C SER A 55 -9.40 -25.98 -16.10
N GLN A 56 -8.46 -26.75 -15.55
CA GLN A 56 -7.29 -26.15 -14.90
C GLN A 56 -6.45 -25.34 -15.89
N ASP A 57 -6.25 -25.82 -17.12
CA ASP A 57 -5.44 -25.13 -18.14
C ASP A 57 -6.11 -23.82 -18.58
N GLN A 58 -7.43 -23.85 -18.81
CA GLN A 58 -8.20 -22.65 -19.12
C GLN A 58 -8.11 -21.64 -17.97
N PHE A 59 -8.24 -22.10 -16.72
CA PHE A 59 -8.13 -21.24 -15.56
C PHE A 59 -6.80 -20.48 -15.50
N MET A 60 -5.67 -21.15 -15.81
CA MET A 60 -4.36 -20.50 -15.80
C MET A 60 -4.23 -19.39 -16.85
N VAL A 61 -4.95 -19.48 -17.96
CA VAL A 61 -4.96 -18.46 -19.02
C VAL A 61 -5.94 -17.35 -18.68
N GLU A 62 -7.19 -17.71 -18.38
CA GLU A 62 -8.31 -16.77 -18.18
C GLU A 62 -8.17 -15.96 -16.88
N ALA A 63 -7.56 -16.53 -15.83
CA ALA A 63 -7.32 -15.82 -14.57
C ALA A 63 -6.34 -14.63 -14.74
N THR A 64 -5.46 -14.68 -15.73
CA THR A 64 -4.44 -13.64 -15.99
C THR A 64 -5.07 -12.25 -16.10
N ALA A 65 -6.19 -12.14 -16.82
CA ALA A 65 -6.87 -10.85 -17.03
C ALA A 65 -7.42 -10.21 -15.74
N TYR A 66 -7.51 -10.96 -14.63
CA TYR A 66 -7.98 -10.46 -13.34
C TYR A 66 -6.84 -10.03 -12.40
N VAL A 67 -5.60 -10.39 -12.74
CA VAL A 67 -4.39 -10.05 -11.97
C VAL A 67 -3.38 -9.22 -12.77
N GLN A 68 -3.60 -9.07 -14.07
CA GLN A 68 -2.73 -8.34 -14.98
C GLN A 68 -3.55 -7.65 -16.06
N ASP A 69 -3.43 -6.33 -16.11
CA ASP A 69 -3.89 -5.45 -17.17
C ASP A 69 -3.12 -4.12 -17.10
N ASP A 70 -3.39 -3.20 -18.02
CA ASP A 70 -2.70 -1.90 -18.08
C ASP A 70 -2.90 -1.08 -16.80
N ARG A 71 -4.09 -1.14 -16.19
CA ARG A 71 -4.39 -0.41 -14.96
C ARG A 71 -3.66 -0.99 -13.75
N ILE A 72 -3.52 -2.30 -13.69
CA ILE A 72 -2.70 -3.00 -12.70
C ILE A 72 -1.23 -2.66 -12.89
N ALA A 73 -0.75 -2.60 -14.14
CA ALA A 73 0.61 -2.20 -14.46
C ALA A 73 0.90 -0.75 -14.02
N GLU A 74 -0.06 0.17 -14.16
CA GLU A 74 0.06 1.54 -13.64
C GLU A 74 0.20 1.58 -12.11
N PHE A 75 -0.59 0.77 -11.38
CA PHE A 75 -0.44 0.65 -9.93
C PHE A 75 0.93 0.09 -9.55
N ASP A 76 1.42 -0.92 -10.27
CA ASP A 76 2.74 -1.51 -10.03
C ASP A 76 3.88 -0.53 -10.32
N GLN A 77 3.77 0.24 -11.40
CA GLN A 77 4.71 1.32 -11.70
C GLN A 77 4.72 2.37 -10.58
N THR A 78 3.53 2.84 -10.16
CA THR A 78 3.40 3.84 -9.09
C THR A 78 4.03 3.33 -7.79
N SER A 79 3.78 2.08 -7.42
CA SER A 79 4.38 1.46 -6.23
C SER A 79 5.91 1.37 -6.33
N ASN A 80 6.46 1.03 -7.51
CA ASN A 80 7.91 1.00 -7.73
C ASN A 80 8.54 2.40 -7.63
N GLU A 81 7.87 3.44 -8.15
CA GLU A 81 8.32 4.83 -8.04
C GLU A 81 8.33 5.31 -6.58
N LEU A 82 7.31 4.96 -5.81
CA LEU A 82 7.23 5.25 -4.38
C LEU A 82 8.32 4.53 -3.59
N LEU A 83 8.56 3.24 -3.86
CA LEU A 83 9.66 2.48 -3.25
C LEU A 83 11.03 3.08 -3.59
N ALA A 84 11.25 3.50 -4.84
CA ALA A 84 12.48 4.16 -5.24
C ALA A 84 12.69 5.50 -4.51
N ARG A 85 11.60 6.25 -4.25
CA ARG A 85 11.66 7.46 -3.42
C ARG A 85 12.00 7.14 -1.97
N LEU A 86 11.36 6.13 -1.38
CA LEU A 86 11.64 5.69 0.00
C LEU A 86 13.10 5.30 0.21
N ASN A 87 13.70 4.59 -0.74
CA ASN A 87 15.12 4.23 -0.67
C ASN A 87 16.02 5.48 -0.64
N ARG A 88 15.76 6.47 -1.50
CA ARG A 88 16.50 7.75 -1.50
C ARG A 88 16.31 8.54 -0.21
N THR A 89 15.09 8.58 0.31
CA THR A 89 14.77 9.23 1.59
C THR A 89 15.47 8.54 2.77
N GLY A 90 15.51 7.21 2.78
CA GLY A 90 16.20 6.42 3.81
C GLY A 90 17.72 6.63 3.80
N GLU A 91 18.34 6.69 2.62
CA GLU A 91 19.78 7.00 2.47
C GLU A 91 20.11 8.41 2.98
N ALA A 92 19.25 9.40 2.69
CA ALA A 92 19.44 10.78 3.15
C ALA A 92 19.27 10.93 4.68
N GLY A 93 18.44 10.10 5.31
CA GLY A 93 18.19 10.11 6.75
C GLY A 93 19.20 9.33 7.61
N ALA A 94 20.11 8.57 6.98
CA ALA A 94 21.08 7.71 7.68
C ALA A 94 22.36 8.42 8.14
N GLY A 95 22.51 9.73 7.88
CA GLY A 95 23.69 10.50 8.30
C GLY A 95 23.65 10.96 9.77
N ASP A 96 24.80 11.33 10.32
CA ASP A 96 24.97 11.88 11.69
C ASP A 96 24.38 13.30 11.88
N ALA A 97 23.55 13.76 10.94
CA ALA A 97 22.90 15.06 11.01
C ALA A 97 21.71 15.03 11.98
N ALA A 98 21.37 16.18 12.56
CA ALA A 98 20.18 16.32 13.39
C ALA A 98 18.92 15.84 12.63
N PRO A 99 17.93 15.23 13.32
CA PRO A 99 16.71 14.74 12.67
C PRO A 99 16.02 15.80 11.81
N ASP A 100 15.81 15.49 10.52
CA ASP A 100 15.09 16.38 9.60
C ASP A 100 13.59 16.06 9.62
N CYS A 101 12.82 16.87 10.33
CA CYS A 101 11.38 16.69 10.45
C CYS A 101 10.65 16.82 9.10
N LYS A 102 11.25 17.53 8.12
CA LYS A 102 10.71 17.61 6.76
C LYS A 102 10.89 16.26 6.05
N LEU A 103 12.04 15.63 6.22
CA LEU A 103 12.31 14.29 5.69
C LEU A 103 11.38 13.24 6.31
N LEU A 104 11.11 13.33 7.62
CA LEU A 104 10.12 12.47 8.29
C LEU A 104 8.72 12.66 7.72
N ALA A 105 8.30 13.90 7.47
CA ALA A 105 7.00 14.18 6.86
C ALA A 105 6.90 13.62 5.43
N GLU A 106 7.98 13.73 4.66
CA GLU A 106 8.07 13.12 3.32
C GLU A 106 8.03 11.60 3.36
N LEU A 107 8.74 10.97 4.31
CA LEU A 107 8.72 9.54 4.55
C LEU A 107 7.29 9.06 4.85
N ARG A 108 6.60 9.73 5.80
CA ARG A 108 5.21 9.44 6.17
C ARG A 108 4.28 9.52 4.96
N ALA A 109 4.38 10.61 4.19
CA ALA A 109 3.54 10.81 3.00
C ALA A 109 3.79 9.73 1.93
N THR A 110 5.05 9.38 1.70
CA THR A 110 5.42 8.38 0.69
C THR A 110 5.00 6.97 1.11
N MET A 111 5.16 6.61 2.38
CA MET A 111 4.69 5.34 2.94
C MET A 111 3.16 5.23 2.87
N GLN A 112 2.43 6.29 3.24
CA GLN A 112 0.98 6.31 3.13
C GLN A 112 0.53 6.15 1.68
N ALA A 113 1.14 6.87 0.75
CA ALA A 113 0.83 6.75 -0.68
C ALA A 113 1.06 5.32 -1.21
N LEU A 114 2.07 4.60 -0.71
CA LEU A 114 2.33 3.21 -1.09
C LEU A 114 1.22 2.29 -0.59
N VAL A 115 0.81 2.43 0.67
CA VAL A 115 -0.30 1.66 1.26
C VAL A 115 -1.61 1.94 0.50
N ASP A 116 -1.88 3.20 0.17
CA ASP A 116 -3.07 3.62 -0.56
C ASP A 116 -3.08 3.06 -1.98
N THR A 117 -1.94 3.10 -2.68
CA THR A 117 -1.78 2.54 -4.04
C THR A 117 -2.05 1.04 -4.04
N GLN A 118 -1.49 0.30 -3.08
CA GLN A 118 -1.72 -1.14 -2.96
C GLN A 118 -3.17 -1.46 -2.59
N THR A 119 -3.80 -0.63 -1.75
CA THR A 119 -5.21 -0.78 -1.38
C THR A 119 -6.12 -0.55 -2.58
N ALA A 120 -5.85 0.49 -3.37
CA ALA A 120 -6.58 0.80 -4.61
C ALA A 120 -6.41 -0.31 -5.66
N LYS A 121 -5.19 -0.85 -5.82
CA LYS A 121 -4.94 -2.00 -6.69
C LYS A 121 -5.80 -3.20 -6.31
N TRP A 122 -5.83 -3.54 -5.01
CA TRP A 122 -6.69 -4.63 -4.53
C TRP A 122 -8.16 -4.34 -4.81
N ALA A 123 -8.65 -3.14 -4.47
CA ALA A 123 -10.05 -2.78 -4.72
C ALA A 123 -10.43 -2.96 -6.19
N TYR A 124 -9.60 -2.46 -7.11
CA TYR A 124 -9.80 -2.63 -8.55
C TYR A 124 -9.87 -4.11 -8.96
N MET A 125 -8.93 -4.94 -8.49
CA MET A 125 -8.97 -6.39 -8.77
C MET A 125 -10.25 -7.05 -8.25
N PHE A 126 -10.67 -6.72 -7.02
CA PHE A 126 -11.91 -7.23 -6.43
C PHE A 126 -13.14 -6.81 -7.22
N ASP A 127 -13.22 -5.54 -7.63
CA ASP A 127 -14.33 -5.04 -8.44
C ASP A 127 -14.43 -5.78 -9.78
N LYS A 128 -13.29 -6.06 -10.44
CA LYS A 128 -13.26 -6.83 -11.69
C LYS A 128 -13.82 -8.24 -11.52
N ILE A 129 -13.35 -8.97 -10.50
CA ILE A 129 -13.79 -10.36 -10.31
C ILE A 129 -15.22 -10.44 -9.82
N ASP A 130 -15.66 -9.50 -8.98
CA ASP A 130 -17.04 -9.43 -8.50
C ASP A 130 -18.02 -9.08 -9.64
N ALA A 131 -17.61 -8.22 -10.56
CA ALA A 131 -18.38 -7.96 -11.78
C ALA A 131 -18.47 -9.20 -12.68
N ALA A 132 -17.42 -10.01 -12.77
CA ALA A 132 -17.42 -11.25 -13.55
C ALA A 132 -18.25 -12.37 -12.91
N LEU A 133 -18.29 -12.45 -11.58
CA LEU A 133 -19.10 -13.43 -10.84
C LEU A 133 -20.61 -13.14 -10.92
N LYS A 134 -21.00 -11.88 -11.16
CA LYS A 134 -22.43 -11.50 -11.32
C LYS A 134 -23.02 -11.85 -12.70
N LYS A 135 -22.20 -12.35 -13.63
CA LYS A 135 -22.60 -12.68 -15.01
C LYS A 135 -22.77 -14.18 -15.18
#